data_AF-A0A7M3N066-F1
#
_entry.id   AF-A0A7M3N066-F1
#
_cell.length_a   1.000
_cell.length_b   1.000
_cell.length_c   1.000
_cell.angle_alpha   90.00
_cell.angle_beta   90.00
_cell.angle_gamma   90.00
#
_symmetry.space_group_name_H-M   'P 1'
#
loop_
_entity.id
_entity.type
_entity.pdbx_description
1 polymer ?
#
loop_
_entity_poly.entity_id
_entity_poly.type
_entity_poly.pdbx_seq_one_letter_code
_entity_poly.pdbx_strand_id
1 'polypeptide(L)'
;MAKEDNSRVGDLAENLKRYISARLEIFKLNAIAFGTNTISGFLKFLVVGTLTVVGFLFLGLALAFWLGELLDHTFAGFLIVGGFFLLITIVVAKIWKSTVKSRIMKSLLELIPDEQEEDQ
;
A
#
# COMPACT_ATOMS: atom_id res chain seq x y z
N MET A 1 3.44 18.81 -54.19
CA MET A 1 2.47 18.11 -53.31
C MET A 1 2.94 17.96 -51.85
N ALA A 2 4.21 18.21 -51.48
CA ALA A 2 4.70 17.95 -50.11
C ALA A 2 4.46 19.05 -49.04
N LYS A 3 3.73 20.14 -49.35
CA LYS A 3 3.46 21.22 -48.37
C LYS A 3 2.14 21.07 -47.60
N GLU A 4 1.21 20.25 -48.09
CA GLU A 4 -0.15 20.12 -47.53
C GLU A 4 -0.22 19.13 -46.36
N ASP A 5 0.68 18.15 -46.34
CA ASP A 5 0.73 17.09 -45.32
C ASP A 5 1.26 17.61 -43.96
N ASN A 6 2.27 18.47 -43.98
CA ASN A 6 2.88 19.03 -42.78
C ASN A 6 1.93 19.96 -42.00
N SER A 7 1.02 20.66 -42.68
CA SER A 7 -0.02 21.49 -42.06
C SER A 7 -1.07 20.65 -41.33
N ARG A 8 -1.47 19.50 -41.89
CA ARG A 8 -2.46 18.61 -41.28
C ARG A 8 -1.89 17.89 -40.07
N VAL A 9 -0.63 17.45 -40.16
CA VAL A 9 0.10 16.85 -39.03
C VAL A 9 0.35 17.88 -37.93
N GLY A 10 0.64 19.13 -38.28
CA GLY A 10 0.74 20.25 -37.35
C GLY A 10 -0.56 20.53 -36.57
N ASP A 11 -1.69 20.61 -37.28
CA ASP A 11 -3.01 20.83 -36.66
C ASP A 11 -3.45 19.65 -35.78
N LEU A 12 -3.14 18.41 -36.19
CA LEU A 12 -3.41 17.22 -35.39
C LEU A 12 -2.55 17.22 -34.11
N ALA A 13 -1.25 17.54 -34.22
CA ALA A 13 -0.35 17.63 -33.08
C ALA A 13 -0.77 18.75 -32.11
N GLU A 14 -1.24 19.88 -32.62
CA GLU A 14 -1.69 21.02 -31.81
C GLU A 14 -3.00 20.72 -31.07
N ASN A 15 -3.95 20.03 -31.71
CA ASN A 15 -5.16 19.56 -31.07
C ASN A 15 -4.89 18.45 -30.04
N LEU A 16 -3.97 17.52 -30.34
CA LEU A 16 -3.55 16.48 -29.41
C LEU A 16 -2.87 17.10 -28.17
N LYS A 17 -2.04 18.12 -28.38
CA LYS A 17 -1.39 18.88 -27.29
C LYS A 17 -2.41 19.61 -26.43
N ARG A 18 -3.46 20.21 -27.01
CA ARG A 18 -4.58 20.83 -26.26
C ARG A 18 -5.37 19.79 -25.46
N TYR A 19 -5.58 18.61 -26.01
CA TYR A 19 -6.32 17.52 -25.36
C TYR A 19 -5.52 16.89 -24.20
N ILE A 20 -4.21 16.68 -24.39
CA ILE A 20 -3.29 16.21 -23.34
C ILE A 20 -3.16 17.26 -22.23
N SER A 21 -3.09 18.56 -22.59
CA SER A 21 -2.98 19.64 -21.59
C SER A 21 -4.22 19.75 -20.69
N ALA A 22 -5.43 19.54 -21.25
CA ALA A 22 -6.67 19.52 -20.47
C ALA A 22 -6.78 18.29 -19.55
N ARG A 23 -6.22 17.14 -19.96
CA ARG A 23 -6.17 15.92 -19.13
C ARG A 23 -5.08 15.98 -18.05
N LEU A 24 -3.97 16.67 -18.31
CA LEU A 24 -2.89 16.84 -17.33
C LEU A 24 -3.31 17.69 -16.13
N GLU A 25 -4.23 18.64 -16.29
CA GLU A 25 -4.74 19.46 -15.18
C GLU A 25 -5.56 18.61 -14.18
N ILE A 26 -6.33 17.65 -14.68
CA ILE A 26 -7.07 16.68 -13.87
C ILE A 26 -6.11 15.68 -13.20
N PHE A 27 -5.07 15.22 -13.91
CA PHE A 27 -4.08 14.30 -13.34
C PHE A 27 -3.23 14.95 -12.25
N LYS A 28 -2.88 16.24 -12.40
CA LYS A 28 -2.08 16.96 -11.41
C LYS A 28 -2.85 17.20 -10.11
N LEU A 29 -4.13 17.55 -10.19
CA LEU A 29 -4.98 17.65 -9.00
C LEU A 29 -5.22 16.29 -8.34
N ASN A 30 -5.48 15.24 -9.12
CA ASN A 30 -5.77 13.91 -8.58
C ASN A 30 -4.50 13.21 -8.05
N ALA A 31 -3.33 13.43 -8.65
CA ALA A 31 -2.04 12.92 -8.14
C ALA A 31 -1.66 13.58 -6.81
N ILE A 32 -1.92 14.88 -6.66
CA ILE A 32 -1.71 15.60 -5.40
C ILE A 32 -2.75 15.17 -4.36
N ALA A 33 -4.02 15.04 -4.72
CA ALA A 33 -5.07 14.60 -3.79
C ALA A 33 -4.90 13.13 -3.36
N PHE A 34 -4.59 12.22 -4.29
CA PHE A 34 -4.32 10.81 -4.03
C PHE A 34 -3.04 10.62 -3.23
N GLY A 35 -1.97 11.32 -3.59
CA GLY A 35 -0.73 11.36 -2.82
C GLY A 35 -0.99 11.85 -1.40
N THR A 36 -1.65 13.00 -1.25
CA THR A 36 -1.89 13.59 0.07
C THR A 36 -2.80 12.73 0.93
N ASN A 37 -3.90 12.18 0.40
CA ASN A 37 -4.84 11.39 1.20
C ASN A 37 -4.29 9.98 1.53
N THR A 38 -3.61 9.34 0.59
CA THR A 38 -2.98 8.03 0.81
C THR A 38 -1.79 8.13 1.75
N ILE A 39 -0.91 9.14 1.57
CA ILE A 39 0.23 9.38 2.47
C ILE A 39 -0.27 9.79 3.85
N SER A 40 -1.32 10.60 3.96
CA SER A 40 -1.88 10.97 5.27
C SER A 40 -2.46 9.77 6.01
N GLY A 41 -3.14 8.86 5.30
CA GLY A 41 -3.63 7.60 5.87
C GLY A 41 -2.49 6.66 6.27
N PHE A 42 -1.49 6.51 5.40
CA PHE A 42 -0.29 5.71 5.67
C PHE A 42 0.51 6.23 6.86
N LEU A 43 0.67 7.56 6.97
CA LEU A 43 1.43 8.18 8.03
C LEU A 43 0.71 8.01 9.38
N LYS A 44 -0.61 8.22 9.42
CA LYS A 44 -1.42 7.91 10.61
C LYS A 44 -1.33 6.44 10.99
N PHE A 45 -1.45 5.54 10.01
CA PHE A 45 -1.31 4.11 10.23
C PHE A 45 0.09 3.73 10.74
N LEU A 46 1.14 4.36 10.23
CA LEU A 46 2.52 4.11 10.65
C LEU A 46 2.76 4.61 12.08
N VAL A 47 2.28 5.81 12.41
CA VAL A 47 2.39 6.38 13.76
C VAL A 47 1.60 5.55 14.78
N VAL A 48 0.30 5.32 14.52
CA VAL A 48 -0.57 4.54 15.42
C VAL A 48 -0.15 3.07 15.48
N GLY A 49 0.23 2.50 14.33
CA GLY A 49 0.71 1.12 14.22
C GLY A 49 2.00 0.90 15.00
N THR A 50 2.97 1.81 14.88
CA THR A 50 4.22 1.75 15.66
C THR A 50 3.92 1.81 17.15
N LEU A 51 3.08 2.77 17.59
CA LEU A 51 2.74 2.91 19.01
C LEU A 51 2.03 1.65 19.55
N THR A 52 1.15 1.06 18.75
CA THR A 52 0.44 -0.17 19.08
C THR A 52 1.41 -1.35 19.20
N VAL A 53 2.32 -1.52 18.24
CA VAL A 53 3.33 -2.61 18.26
C VAL A 53 4.22 -2.47 19.49
N VAL A 54 4.68 -1.26 19.81
CA VAL A 54 5.49 -1.02 21.02
C VAL A 54 4.71 -1.38 22.28
N GLY A 55 3.46 -0.92 22.42
CA GLY A 55 2.61 -1.28 23.56
C GLY A 55 2.38 -2.79 23.70
N PHE A 56 2.15 -3.46 22.57
CA PHE A 56 1.98 -4.91 22.54
C PHE A 56 3.25 -5.67 22.94
N LEU A 57 4.42 -5.13 22.59
CA LEU A 57 5.72 -5.68 22.97
C LEU A 57 5.94 -5.56 24.48
N PHE A 58 5.62 -4.41 25.08
CA PHE A 58 5.64 -4.24 26.54
C PHE A 58 4.68 -5.19 27.26
N LEU A 59 3.46 -5.37 26.74
CA LEU A 59 2.51 -6.36 27.26
C LEU A 59 3.05 -7.79 27.17
N GLY A 60 3.68 -8.15 26.04
CA GLY A 60 4.33 -9.44 25.86
C GLY A 60 5.46 -9.67 26.86
N LEU A 61 6.28 -8.65 27.10
CA LEU A 61 7.34 -8.69 28.12
C LEU A 61 6.76 -8.84 29.53
N ALA A 62 5.73 -8.06 29.88
CA ALA A 62 5.07 -8.15 31.18
C ALA A 62 4.48 -9.55 31.42
N LEU A 63 3.84 -10.13 30.41
CA LEU A 63 3.36 -11.52 30.46
C LEU A 63 4.51 -12.51 30.60
N ALA A 64 5.62 -12.33 29.87
CA ALA A 64 6.78 -13.21 29.96
C ALA A 64 7.42 -13.19 31.35
N PHE A 65 7.51 -12.00 31.97
CA PHE A 65 7.97 -11.86 33.35
C PHE A 65 7.00 -12.50 34.34
N TRP A 66 5.69 -12.25 34.19
CA TRP A 66 4.68 -12.81 35.09
C TRP A 66 4.60 -14.34 35.01
N LEU A 67 4.61 -14.91 33.80
CA LEU A 67 4.72 -16.37 33.63
C LEU A 67 6.07 -16.89 34.11
N GLY A 68 7.16 -16.15 33.88
CA GLY A 68 8.50 -16.53 34.31
C GLY A 68 8.64 -16.61 35.83
N GLU A 69 8.00 -15.70 36.57
CA GLU A 69 7.97 -15.68 38.03
C GLU A 69 7.07 -16.80 38.59
N LEU A 70 5.95 -17.09 37.92
CA LEU A 70 5.07 -18.20 38.31
C LEU A 70 5.72 -19.57 38.09
N LEU A 71 6.60 -19.70 37.09
CA LEU A 71 7.35 -20.91 36.79
C LEU A 71 8.70 -21.00 37.54
N ASP A 72 9.02 -20.03 38.41
CA ASP A 72 10.29 -19.90 39.15
C ASP A 72 11.54 -19.83 38.22
N HIS A 73 11.33 -19.68 36.91
CA HIS A 73 12.37 -19.71 35.89
C HIS A 73 12.00 -18.76 34.74
N THR A 74 12.63 -17.59 34.71
CA THR A 74 12.37 -16.53 33.72
C THR A 74 12.56 -17.00 32.27
N PHE A 75 13.48 -17.95 32.05
CA PHE A 75 13.74 -18.56 30.74
C PHE A 75 12.51 -19.29 30.19
N ALA A 76 11.75 -19.99 31.03
CA ALA A 76 10.57 -20.73 30.61
C ALA A 76 9.42 -19.78 30.21
N GLY A 77 9.25 -18.66 30.93
CA GLY A 77 8.27 -17.62 30.60
C GLY A 77 8.53 -17.00 29.23
N PHE A 78 9.79 -16.66 28.92
CA PHE A 78 10.18 -16.17 27.60
C PHE A 78 10.01 -17.22 26.49
N LEU A 79 10.28 -18.50 26.77
CA LEU A 79 10.13 -19.57 25.79
C LEU A 79 8.65 -19.74 25.37
N ILE A 80 7.73 -19.71 26.33
CA ILE A 80 6.28 -19.85 26.09
C ILE A 80 5.75 -18.65 25.31
N VAL A 81 6.07 -17.42 25.76
CA VAL A 81 5.60 -16.20 25.10
C VAL A 81 6.25 -16.05 23.72
N GLY A 82 7.53 -16.37 23.58
CA GLY A 82 8.24 -16.39 22.29
C GLY A 82 7.65 -17.40 21.32
N GLY A 83 7.33 -18.62 21.79
CA GLY A 83 6.64 -19.63 21.00
C GLY A 83 5.25 -19.17 20.53
N PHE A 84 4.50 -18.52 21.42
CA PHE A 84 3.20 -17.93 21.07
C PHE A 84 3.31 -16.83 20.01
N PHE A 85 4.29 -15.93 20.14
CA PHE A 85 4.56 -14.88 19.14
C PHE A 85 5.00 -15.46 17.80
N LEU A 86 5.77 -16.55 17.80
CA LEU A 86 6.18 -17.26 16.59
C LEU A 86 4.95 -17.83 15.86
N LEU A 87 4.01 -18.43 16.62
CA LEU A 87 2.77 -18.95 16.08
C LEU A 87 1.89 -17.83 15.49
N ILE A 88 1.76 -16.69 16.18
CA ILE A 88 1.09 -15.49 15.64
C ILE A 88 1.74 -15.04 14.33
N THR A 89 3.08 -15.00 14.29
CA THR A 89 3.82 -14.56 13.10
C THR A 89 3.50 -15.43 11.88
N ILE A 90 3.43 -16.76 12.06
CA ILE A 90 3.05 -17.70 11.00
C ILE A 90 1.62 -17.45 10.51
N VAL A 91 0.67 -17.25 11.44
CA VAL A 91 -0.73 -16.97 11.12
C VAL A 91 -0.87 -15.66 10.35
N VAL A 92 -0.23 -14.59 10.81
CA VAL A 92 -0.23 -13.27 10.16
C VAL A 92 0.40 -13.36 8.77
N ALA A 93 1.53 -14.05 8.61
CA ALA A 93 2.18 -14.24 7.32
C ALA A 93 1.27 -14.95 6.30
N LYS A 94 0.50 -15.95 6.74
CA LYS A 94 -0.46 -16.67 5.90
C LYS A 94 -1.63 -15.76 5.46
N ILE A 95 -2.16 -14.95 6.37
CA ILE A 95 -3.23 -13.98 6.08
C ILE A 95 -2.73 -12.90 5.11
N TRP A 96 -1.53 -12.34 5.35
CA TRP A 96 -0.92 -11.35 4.47
C TRP A 96 -0.77 -11.89 3.05
N LYS A 97 -0.24 -13.09 2.89
CA LYS A 97 -0.05 -13.71 1.57
C LYS A 97 -1.37 -13.91 0.81
N SER A 98 -2.46 -14.23 1.50
CA SER A 98 -3.77 -14.50 0.90
C SER A 98 -4.60 -13.23 0.64
N THR A 99 -4.64 -12.31 1.60
CA THR A 99 -5.56 -11.17 1.58
C THR A 99 -4.96 -9.94 0.90
N VAL A 100 -3.69 -9.64 1.19
CA VAL A 100 -3.05 -8.40 0.71
C VAL A 100 -2.76 -8.49 -0.78
N LYS A 101 -2.27 -9.64 -1.26
CA LYS A 101 -1.99 -9.85 -2.69
C LYS A 101 -3.26 -9.73 -3.56
N SER A 102 -4.40 -10.20 -3.07
CA SER A 102 -5.67 -10.14 -3.81
C SER A 102 -6.27 -8.73 -3.85
N ARG A 103 -6.25 -7.99 -2.73
CA ARG A 103 -6.77 -6.61 -2.70
C ARG A 103 -5.94 -5.63 -3.52
N ILE A 104 -4.62 -5.68 -3.38
CA ILE A 104 -3.74 -4.78 -4.13
C ILE A 104 -3.85 -5.03 -5.63
N MET A 105 -3.91 -6.30 -6.07
CA MET A 105 -4.05 -6.62 -7.49
C MET A 105 -5.36 -6.10 -8.08
N LYS A 106 -6.49 -6.23 -7.35
CA LYS A 106 -7.79 -5.71 -7.82
C LYS A 106 -7.80 -4.19 -7.92
N SER A 107 -7.25 -3.50 -6.93
CA SER A 107 -7.15 -2.03 -6.97
C SER A 107 -6.19 -1.53 -8.05
N LEU A 108 -5.13 -2.27 -8.38
CA LEU A 108 -4.24 -1.94 -9.49
C LEU A 108 -4.89 -2.17 -10.86
N LEU A 109 -5.66 -3.24 -11.01
CA LEU A 109 -6.40 -3.52 -12.25
C LEU A 109 -7.54 -2.52 -12.48
N GLU A 110 -8.20 -2.06 -11.42
CA GLU A 110 -9.27 -1.05 -11.51
C GLU A 110 -8.73 0.37 -11.79
N LEU A 111 -7.45 0.64 -11.46
CA LEU A 111 -6.76 1.90 -11.79
C LEU A 111 -6.10 1.91 -13.18
N ILE A 112 -6.03 0.77 -13.86
CA ILE A 112 -5.70 0.68 -15.28
C ILE A 112 -7.02 0.48 -16.01
N PRO A 113 -7.80 1.55 -16.28
CA PRO A 113 -8.91 1.43 -17.20
C PRO A 113 -8.34 0.96 -18.53
N ASP A 114 -9.01 -0.03 -19.07
CA ASP A 114 -8.73 -0.69 -20.34
C ASP A 114 -8.55 0.36 -21.46
N GLU A 115 -7.31 0.80 -21.70
CA GLU A 115 -6.94 1.64 -22.84
C GLU A 115 -6.28 0.80 -23.95
N GLN A 116 -6.51 -0.52 -24.01
CA GLN A 116 -6.06 -1.35 -25.13
C GLN A 116 -7.06 -2.45 -25.52
N GLU A 117 -8.31 -2.07 -25.80
CA GLU A 117 -9.19 -2.84 -26.70
C GLU A 117 -9.97 -1.90 -27.64
N GLU A 118 -9.29 -1.29 -28.61
CA GLU A 118 -9.90 -0.89 -29.90
C GLU A 118 -8.87 -1.04 -31.02
N ASP A 119 -8.54 -2.29 -31.34
CA ASP A 119 -8.07 -2.67 -32.68
C ASP A 119 -8.97 -3.81 -33.17
N GLN A 120 -10.18 -3.45 -33.63
CA GLN A 120 -10.92 -4.18 -34.67
C GLN A 120 -11.53 -3.19 -35.65
#